data_AF-A0A382PWQ7-F1
#
_entry.id   AF-A0A382PWQ7-F1
#
_cell.length_a   1.000
_cell.length_b   1.000
_cell.length_c   1.000
_cell.angle_alpha   90.00
_cell.angle_beta   90.00
_cell.angle_gamma   90.00
#
_symmetry.space_group_name_H-M   'P 1'
#
loop_
_entity.id
_entity.type
_entity.pdbx_description
1 polymer ?
#
loop_
_entity_poly.entity_id
_entity_poly.type
_entity_poly.pdbx_seq_one_letter_code
_entity_poly.pdbx_strand_id
1 'polypeptide(L)'
;MTVATGGLQERIEALENRIVELETQANQRGKDAAYVFIHSNWHFIRWYLNRQRDINGEGSDIYIRAANAERLIEWELSRNLRAIYFEDDPMAVAYRWRIEATTVLQRNGYTFFD
;
A
#
# COMPACT_ATOMS: atom_id res chain seq x y z
N MET A 1 -27.04 -29.98 37.99
CA MET A 1 -27.28 -29.41 36.64
C MET A 1 -26.19 -28.42 36.19
N THR A 2 -25.03 -28.37 36.86
CA THR A 2 -23.97 -27.35 36.69
C THR A 2 -22.84 -27.74 35.72
N VAL A 3 -22.71 -29.03 35.40
CA VAL A 3 -21.63 -29.57 34.54
C VAL A 3 -21.83 -29.22 33.06
N ALA A 4 -23.09 -29.22 32.60
CA ALA A 4 -23.44 -28.86 31.22
C ALA A 4 -23.18 -27.37 30.91
N THR A 5 -23.36 -26.49 31.90
CA THR A 5 -23.07 -25.05 31.79
C THR A 5 -21.56 -24.75 31.78
N GLY A 6 -20.74 -25.51 32.52
CA GLY A 6 -19.28 -25.33 32.52
C GLY A 6 -18.63 -25.63 31.16
N GLY A 7 -19.01 -26.75 30.53
CA GLY A 7 -18.52 -27.10 29.20
C GLY A 7 -19.01 -26.18 28.07
N LEU A 8 -20.16 -25.53 28.25
CA LEU A 8 -20.62 -24.48 27.32
C LEU A 8 -19.82 -23.19 27.50
N GLN A 9 -19.51 -22.80 28.74
CA GLN A 9 -18.70 -21.63 29.04
C GLN A 9 -17.28 -21.75 28.45
N GLU A 10 -16.61 -22.88 28.68
CA GLU A 10 -15.27 -23.15 28.13
C GLU A 10 -15.25 -23.09 26.60
N ARG A 11 -16.32 -23.55 25.96
CA ARG A 11 -16.46 -23.54 24.51
C ARG A 11 -16.74 -22.13 23.96
N ILE A 12 -17.48 -21.30 24.70
CA ILE A 12 -17.67 -19.89 24.35
C ILE A 12 -16.33 -19.16 24.44
N GLU A 13 -15.59 -19.31 25.54
CA GLU A 13 -14.28 -18.67 25.71
C GLU A 13 -13.27 -19.11 24.63
N ALA A 14 -13.26 -20.40 24.27
CA ALA A 14 -12.42 -20.89 23.17
C ALA A 14 -12.78 -20.27 21.81
N LEU A 15 -14.08 -20.02 21.56
CA LEU A 15 -14.54 -19.37 20.33
C LEU A 15 -14.20 -17.88 20.32
N GLU A 16 -14.41 -17.17 21.43
CA GLU A 16 -14.08 -15.75 21.56
C GLU A 16 -12.58 -15.50 21.34
N ASN A 17 -11.72 -16.31 21.96
CA ASN A 17 -10.27 -16.23 21.75
C ASN A 17 -9.89 -16.46 20.28
N ARG A 18 -10.55 -17.42 19.62
CA ARG A 18 -10.30 -17.72 18.22
C ARG A 18 -10.79 -16.61 17.28
N ILE A 19 -11.89 -15.94 17.62
CA ILE A 19 -12.36 -14.76 16.88
C ILE A 19 -11.31 -13.64 16.97
N VAL A 20 -10.83 -13.32 18.18
CA VAL A 20 -9.81 -12.28 18.37
C VAL A 20 -8.52 -12.59 17.60
N GLU A 21 -8.09 -13.85 17.61
CA GLU A 21 -6.91 -14.27 16.84
C GLU A 21 -7.15 -14.09 15.33
N LEU A 22 -8.29 -14.52 14.82
CA LEU A 22 -8.64 -14.38 13.40
C LEU A 22 -8.76 -12.92 12.98
N GLU A 23 -9.35 -12.06 13.80
CA GLU A 23 -9.43 -10.61 13.55
C GLU A 23 -8.04 -9.99 13.49
N THR A 24 -7.14 -10.37 14.40
CA THR A 24 -5.74 -9.92 14.40
C THR A 24 -5.01 -10.36 13.14
N GLN A 25 -5.16 -11.63 12.73
CA GLN A 25 -4.55 -12.15 11.51
C GLN A 25 -5.12 -11.48 10.25
N ALA A 26 -6.44 -11.26 10.19
CA ALA A 26 -7.08 -10.58 9.08
C ALA A 26 -6.59 -9.14 8.93
N ASN A 27 -6.49 -8.40 10.04
CA ASN A 27 -5.95 -7.06 10.07
C ASN A 27 -4.50 -7.03 9.58
N GLN A 28 -3.64 -7.92 10.09
CA GLN A 28 -2.24 -7.99 9.66
C GLN A 28 -2.12 -8.31 8.15
N ARG A 29 -2.90 -9.26 7.63
CA ARG A 29 -2.93 -9.56 6.20
C ARG A 29 -3.39 -8.37 5.36
N GLY A 30 -4.34 -7.58 5.86
CA GLY A 30 -4.77 -6.34 5.21
C GLY A 30 -3.62 -5.33 5.09
N LYS A 31 -2.84 -5.15 6.16
CA LYS A 31 -1.65 -4.29 6.18
C LYS A 31 -0.57 -4.80 5.22
N ASP A 32 -0.29 -6.10 5.23
CA ASP A 32 0.69 -6.71 4.36
C ASP A 32 0.30 -6.56 2.88
N ALA A 33 -0.98 -6.79 2.56
CA ALA A 33 -1.50 -6.62 1.20
C ALA A 33 -1.38 -5.17 0.72
N ALA A 34 -1.73 -4.19 1.56
CA ALA A 34 -1.60 -2.77 1.25
C ALA A 34 -0.13 -2.37 1.04
N TYR A 35 0.77 -2.89 1.87
CA TYR A 35 2.20 -2.65 1.76
C TYR A 35 2.77 -3.19 0.44
N VAL A 36 2.45 -4.44 0.10
CA VAL A 36 2.82 -5.07 -1.17
C VAL A 36 2.26 -4.28 -2.36
N PHE A 37 1.00 -3.86 -2.29
CA PHE A 37 0.38 -3.07 -3.35
C PHE A 37 1.16 -1.77 -3.63
N ILE A 38 1.49 -0.99 -2.59
CA ILE A 38 2.27 0.24 -2.76
C ILE A 38 3.65 -0.08 -3.34
N HIS A 39 4.38 -1.04 -2.76
CA HIS A 39 5.74 -1.37 -3.19
C HIS A 39 5.82 -1.87 -4.63
N SER A 40 4.93 -2.78 -5.03
CA SER A 40 4.90 -3.30 -6.39
C SER A 40 4.61 -2.20 -7.41
N ASN A 41 3.64 -1.33 -7.13
CA ASN A 41 3.34 -0.19 -8.00
C ASN A 41 4.50 0.81 -8.03
N TRP A 42 5.12 1.09 -6.89
CA TRP A 42 6.26 2.01 -6.83
C TRP A 42 7.45 1.49 -7.64
N HIS A 43 7.79 0.20 -7.50
CA HIS A 43 8.85 -0.42 -8.28
C HIS A 43 8.57 -0.34 -9.79
N PHE A 44 7.34 -0.59 -10.21
CA PHE A 44 6.95 -0.47 -11.61
C PHE A 44 7.08 0.98 -12.13
N ILE A 45 6.58 1.95 -11.35
CA ILE A 45 6.68 3.38 -11.69
C ILE A 45 8.16 3.76 -11.86
N ARG A 46 8.99 3.44 -10.87
CA ARG A 46 10.42 3.76 -10.88
C ARG A 46 11.13 3.11 -12.06
N TRP A 47 10.88 1.84 -12.33
CA TRP A 47 11.47 1.14 -13.48
C TRP A 47 11.17 1.87 -14.80
N TYR A 48 9.93 2.26 -15.03
CA TYR A 48 9.59 2.96 -16.27
C TYR A 48 10.19 4.36 -16.33
N LEU A 49 10.19 5.12 -15.23
CA LEU A 49 10.82 6.45 -15.20
C LEU A 49 12.33 6.36 -15.47
N ASN A 50 13.00 5.32 -14.93
CA ASN A 50 14.39 5.01 -15.27
C ASN A 50 14.54 4.76 -16.76
N ARG A 51 13.68 3.94 -17.34
CA ARG A 51 13.71 3.66 -18.77
C ARG A 51 13.50 4.91 -19.63
N GLN A 52 12.64 5.83 -19.22
CA GLN A 52 12.46 7.12 -19.90
C GLN A 52 13.73 7.96 -19.85
N ARG A 53 14.46 7.97 -18.73
CA ARG A 53 15.75 8.64 -18.59
C ARG A 53 16.82 8.01 -19.48
N ASP A 54 16.90 6.68 -19.49
CA ASP A 54 17.89 5.94 -20.28
C ASP A 54 17.72 6.16 -21.79
N ILE A 55 16.47 6.23 -22.27
CA ILE A 55 16.16 6.43 -23.68
C ILE A 55 16.49 7.85 -24.15
N ASN A 56 16.24 8.87 -23.32
CA ASN A 56 16.28 10.27 -23.75
C ASN A 56 17.53 11.04 -23.31
N GLY A 57 18.29 10.53 -22.33
CA GLY A 57 19.54 11.12 -21.85
C GLY A 57 19.37 12.40 -21.02
N GLU A 58 20.40 12.74 -20.23
CA GLU A 58 20.37 13.78 -19.19
C GLU A 58 20.04 15.19 -19.68
N GLY A 59 20.31 15.50 -20.95
CA GLY A 59 20.04 16.82 -21.55
C GLY A 59 18.60 17.02 -22.03
N SER A 60 17.72 16.03 -21.90
CA SER A 60 16.35 16.09 -22.41
C SER A 60 15.34 16.56 -21.36
N ASP A 61 14.30 17.28 -21.81
CA ASP A 61 13.15 17.63 -20.95
C ASP A 61 12.45 16.39 -20.38
N ILE A 62 12.49 15.26 -21.11
CA ILE A 62 11.91 14.00 -20.66
C ILE A 62 12.69 13.45 -19.47
N TYR A 63 14.02 13.52 -19.48
CA TYR A 63 14.84 13.09 -18.35
C TYR A 63 14.53 13.91 -17.10
N ILE A 64 14.45 15.23 -17.24
CA ILE A 64 14.17 16.15 -16.12
C ILE A 64 12.78 15.89 -15.54
N ARG A 65 11.76 15.72 -16.40
CA ARG A 65 10.39 15.38 -15.95
C ARG A 65 10.32 14.02 -15.28
N ALA A 66 11.05 13.01 -15.77
CA ALA A 66 11.09 11.69 -15.15
C ALA A 66 11.70 11.74 -13.75
N ALA A 67 12.85 12.41 -13.60
CA ALA A 67 13.51 12.59 -12.31
C ALA A 67 12.65 13.38 -11.32
N ASN A 68 11.97 14.43 -11.78
CA ASN A 68 11.05 15.20 -10.95
C ASN A 68 9.84 14.39 -10.49
N ALA A 69 9.24 13.58 -11.38
CA ALA A 69 8.13 12.71 -11.03
C ALA A 69 8.53 11.68 -9.95
N GLU A 70 9.68 11.03 -10.13
CA GLU A 70 10.22 10.05 -9.17
C GLU A 70 10.38 10.68 -7.79
N ARG A 71 11.08 11.82 -7.72
CA ARG A 71 11.35 12.54 -6.46
C ARG A 71 10.06 12.93 -5.73
N LEU A 72 9.06 13.43 -6.46
CA LEU A 72 7.79 13.86 -5.88
C LEU A 72 6.99 12.68 -5.30
N ILE A 73 6.99 11.53 -5.97
CA ILE A 73 6.30 10.33 -5.48
C ILE A 73 7.05 9.70 -4.29
N GLU A 74 8.37 9.65 -4.36
CA GLU A 74 9.22 9.10 -3.30
C GLU A 74 9.09 9.87 -1.98
N TRP A 75 8.98 11.20 -2.06
CA TRP A 75 8.86 12.04 -0.86
C TRP A 75 7.60 11.69 -0.03
N GLU A 76 6.48 11.44 -0.70
CA GLU A 76 5.22 11.10 -0.03
C GLU A 76 5.17 9.63 0.38
N LEU A 77 5.90 8.73 -0.31
CA LEU A 77 5.87 7.27 -0.13
C LEU A 77 6.04 6.84 1.33
N SER A 78 7.03 7.39 2.03
CA SER A 78 7.34 6.99 3.41
C SER A 78 6.20 7.33 4.39
N ARG A 79 5.47 8.42 4.14
CA ARG A 79 4.30 8.81 4.94
C ARG A 79 3.15 7.83 4.72
N ASN A 80 2.86 7.47 3.47
CA ASN A 80 1.79 6.52 3.14
C ASN A 80 2.09 5.11 3.67
N LEU A 81 3.34 4.63 3.57
CA LEU A 81 3.74 3.35 4.14
C LEU A 81 3.59 3.31 5.66
N ARG A 82 3.85 4.43 6.34
CA ARG A 82 3.61 4.54 7.78
C ARG A 82 2.11 4.51 8.09
N ALA A 83 1.29 5.23 7.31
CA ALA A 83 -0.16 5.31 7.53
C ALA A 83 -0.85 3.94 7.46
N ILE A 84 -0.40 3.02 6.58
CA ILE A 84 -0.89 1.64 6.50
C ILE A 84 -0.91 0.93 7.87
N TYR A 85 0.06 1.19 8.74
CA TYR A 85 0.14 0.51 10.04
C TYR A 85 -0.88 0.99 11.06
N PHE A 86 -1.37 2.23 10.91
CA PHE A 86 -2.20 2.91 11.91
C PHE A 86 -3.66 3.06 11.49
N GLU A 87 -3.97 2.81 10.22
CA GLU A 87 -5.32 2.98 9.66
C GLU A 87 -6.12 1.69 9.77
N ASP A 88 -7.43 1.83 10.01
CA ASP A 88 -8.38 0.71 10.10
C ASP A 88 -8.66 0.07 8.73
N ASP A 89 -8.52 0.87 7.65
CA ASP A 89 -8.53 0.41 6.26
C ASP A 89 -7.18 0.71 5.58
N PRO A 90 -6.19 -0.17 5.74
CA PRO A 90 -4.88 -0.01 5.12
C PRO A 90 -4.94 0.05 3.59
N MET A 91 -5.93 -0.60 2.97
CA MET A 91 -6.03 -0.66 1.52
C MET A 91 -6.56 0.66 0.94
N ALA A 92 -7.46 1.36 1.64
CA ALA A 92 -7.85 2.72 1.26
C ALA A 92 -6.65 3.68 1.22
N VAL A 93 -5.70 3.54 2.16
CA VAL A 93 -4.44 4.31 2.15
C VAL A 93 -3.63 4.01 0.89
N ALA A 94 -3.52 2.72 0.53
CA ALA A 94 -2.79 2.26 -0.64
C ALA A 94 -3.40 2.75 -1.96
N TYR A 95 -4.73 2.72 -2.09
CA TYR A 95 -5.44 3.27 -3.25
C TYR A 95 -5.30 4.79 -3.34
N ARG A 96 -5.40 5.50 -2.22
CA ARG A 96 -5.18 6.95 -2.18
C ARG A 96 -3.78 7.33 -2.65
N TRP A 97 -2.76 6.65 -2.13
CA TRP A 97 -1.38 6.82 -2.59
C TRP A 97 -1.26 6.61 -4.11
N ARG A 98 -1.93 5.58 -4.64
CA ARG A 98 -1.89 5.28 -6.08
C ARG A 98 -2.52 6.40 -6.93
N ILE A 99 -3.64 6.98 -6.49
CA ILE A 99 -4.29 8.12 -7.15
C ILE A 99 -3.39 9.36 -7.12
N GLU A 100 -2.78 9.65 -5.97
CA GLU A 100 -1.82 10.76 -5.80
C GLU A 100 -0.62 10.58 -6.74
N ALA A 101 -0.05 9.37 -6.79
CA ALA A 101 1.04 9.03 -7.70
C ALA A 101 0.65 9.18 -9.18
N THR A 102 -0.55 8.75 -9.58
CA THR A 102 -1.07 8.99 -10.95
C THR A 102 -1.13 10.48 -11.27
N THR A 103 -1.62 11.28 -10.32
CA THR A 103 -1.75 12.73 -10.50
C THR A 103 -0.38 13.38 -10.71
N VAL A 104 0.64 12.95 -9.95
CA VAL A 104 2.02 13.41 -10.13
C VAL A 104 2.57 13.01 -11.51
N LEU A 105 2.34 11.76 -11.94
CA LEU A 105 2.77 11.27 -13.25
C LEU A 105 2.14 12.07 -14.39
N GLN A 106 0.82 12.30 -14.34
CA GLN A 106 0.09 13.08 -15.34
C GLN A 106 0.60 14.52 -15.43
N ARG A 107 0.84 15.17 -14.27
CA ARG A 107 1.43 16.52 -14.22
C ARG A 107 2.84 16.59 -14.82
N ASN A 108 3.56 15.47 -14.85
CA ASN A 108 4.88 15.35 -15.47
C ASN A 108 4.82 14.79 -16.90
N GLY A 109 3.63 14.64 -17.49
CA GLY A 109 3.45 14.23 -18.89
C GLY A 109 3.44 12.72 -19.11
N TYR A 110 3.17 11.91 -18.08
CA TYR A 110 3.08 10.45 -18.18
C TYR A 110 1.65 9.96 -17.95
N THR A 111 1.14 9.17 -18.88
CA THR A 111 -0.12 8.44 -18.77
C THR A 111 0.20 6.95 -18.68
N PHE A 112 0.24 6.44 -17.44
CA PHE A 112 0.69 5.08 -17.17
C PHE A 112 -0.46 4.03 -17.25
N PHE A 113 -1.73 4.47 -17.23
CA PHE A 113 -2.90 3.61 -17.04
C PHE A 113 -4.18 4.25 -17.60
N ASP A 114 -4.23 4.54 -18.90
CA ASP A 114 -5.53 4.61 -19.58
C ASP A 114 -6.11 3.19 -19.76
#